data_AF-A0A101UL80-F1
#
_entry.id   AF-A0A101UL80-F1
#
_cell.length_a   1.000
_cell.length_b   1.000
_cell.length_c   1.000
_cell.angle_alpha   90.00
_cell.angle_beta   90.00
_cell.angle_gamma   90.00
#
_symmetry.space_group_name_H-M   'P 1'
#
loop_
_entity.id
_entity.type
_entity.pdbx_description
1 polymer ?
#
loop_
_entity_poly.entity_id
_entity_poly.type
_entity_poly.pdbx_seq_one_letter_code
_entity_poly.pdbx_strand_id
1 'polypeptide(L)'
;MTDRSAPAVLPPSSRGWLGLMAALASLLVVTLGIRYADDSRPGSVDTRISTVVDGVTPPWRHVALALDSLGEPAGAVTVVLVTVTGCLLLRRPRAAVLVVAGTGAAVGTATLLKSLVGRTIHDGNLSYPSGHTAFLTALALAVALLVTDRLRLGRTAGASLVLGAALVAGAAMGWAQVALGAHYPTDVLGGWCTALALTPATAWLVDRTADRLTGRPDHRTADRTTGRTTDTTVEAGRGERR
;
A
#
# COMPACT_ATOMS: atom_id res chain seq x y z
N MET A 1 -15.61 31.47 -8.47
CA MET A 1 -15.58 30.13 -7.85
C MET A 1 -14.14 29.77 -7.57
N THR A 2 -13.72 29.72 -6.30
CA THR A 2 -12.33 29.42 -5.93
C THR A 2 -12.00 27.98 -6.30
N ASP A 3 -11.08 27.81 -7.23
CA ASP A 3 -10.46 26.56 -7.65
C ASP A 3 -9.67 25.94 -6.48
N ARG A 4 -10.37 25.32 -5.52
CA ARG A 4 -9.73 24.50 -4.48
C ARG A 4 -9.52 23.12 -5.06
N SER A 5 -8.41 22.96 -5.76
CA SER A 5 -7.93 21.66 -6.22
C SER A 5 -7.91 20.68 -5.04
N ALA A 6 -8.42 19.46 -5.27
CA ALA A 6 -8.43 18.42 -4.23
C ALA A 6 -7.00 18.13 -3.77
N PRO A 7 -6.74 18.02 -2.45
CA PRO A 7 -5.40 17.80 -1.92
C PRO A 7 -4.85 16.45 -2.38
N ALA A 8 -3.56 16.43 -2.73
CA ALA A 8 -2.83 15.23 -3.14
C ALA A 8 -2.75 14.20 -2.00
N VAL A 9 -2.59 12.93 -2.37
CA VAL A 9 -2.55 11.79 -1.46
C VAL A 9 -1.13 11.53 -0.95
N LEU A 10 -0.10 11.72 -1.78
CA LEU A 10 1.31 11.55 -1.42
C LEU A 10 2.09 12.88 -1.42
N PRO A 11 2.66 13.29 -0.27
CA PRO A 11 3.63 14.37 -0.22
C PRO A 11 4.84 14.09 -1.13
N PRO A 12 5.41 15.10 -1.85
CA PRO A 12 6.59 14.88 -2.70
C PRO A 12 7.79 14.32 -1.93
N SER A 13 7.88 14.66 -0.65
CA SER A 13 8.96 14.30 0.27
C SER A 13 8.95 12.82 0.68
N SER A 14 7.87 12.07 0.46
CA SER A 14 7.77 10.64 0.81
C SER A 14 8.01 9.69 -0.38
N ARG A 15 8.03 10.21 -1.61
CA ARG A 15 8.08 9.38 -2.83
C ARG A 15 9.31 8.48 -2.94
N GLY A 16 10.48 8.95 -2.50
CA GLY A 16 11.74 8.19 -2.62
C GLY A 16 11.77 6.93 -1.75
N TRP A 17 11.49 7.08 -0.45
CA TRP A 17 11.53 5.94 0.47
C TRP A 17 10.34 4.98 0.26
N LEU A 18 9.16 5.50 -0.11
CA LEU A 18 8.01 4.67 -0.48
C LEU A 18 8.30 3.82 -1.73
N GLY A 19 9.05 4.36 -2.70
CA GLY A 19 9.51 3.62 -3.86
C GLY A 19 10.48 2.48 -3.50
N LEU A 20 11.45 2.74 -2.62
CA LEU A 20 12.36 1.70 -2.11
C LEU A 20 11.60 0.61 -1.34
N MET A 21 10.69 1.02 -0.44
CA MET A 21 9.84 0.09 0.31
C MET A 21 9.02 -0.79 -0.63
N ALA A 22 8.39 -0.20 -1.65
CA ALA A 22 7.60 -0.94 -2.62
C ALA A 22 8.46 -1.94 -3.42
N ALA A 23 9.69 -1.56 -3.79
CA ALA A 23 10.61 -2.45 -4.48
C ALA A 23 11.04 -3.64 -3.61
N LEU A 24 11.42 -3.38 -2.34
CA LEU A 24 11.79 -4.43 -1.39
C LEU A 24 10.62 -5.37 -1.08
N ALA A 25 9.43 -4.80 -0.90
CA ALA A 25 8.22 -5.58 -0.67
C ALA A 25 7.87 -6.45 -1.90
N SER A 26 7.98 -5.89 -3.12
CA SER A 26 7.77 -6.65 -4.36
C SER A 26 8.78 -7.78 -4.51
N LEU A 27 10.06 -7.51 -4.22
CA LEU A 27 11.11 -8.53 -4.24
C LEU A 27 10.78 -9.67 -3.27
N LEU A 28 10.38 -9.34 -2.04
CA LEU A 28 10.02 -10.35 -1.05
C LEU A 28 8.81 -11.19 -1.47
N VAL A 29 7.78 -10.55 -2.07
CA VAL A 29 6.60 -11.27 -2.60
C VAL A 29 7.02 -12.28 -3.67
N VAL A 30 7.89 -11.88 -4.59
CA VAL A 30 8.39 -12.74 -5.67
C VAL A 30 9.27 -13.85 -5.11
N THR A 31 10.20 -13.54 -4.20
CA THR A 31 11.10 -14.54 -3.60
C THR A 31 10.33 -15.60 -2.82
N LEU A 32 9.35 -15.21 -2.00
CA LEU A 32 8.49 -16.15 -1.27
C LEU A 32 7.60 -16.96 -2.23
N GLY A 33 7.05 -16.30 -3.27
CA GLY A 33 6.26 -16.99 -4.30
C GLY A 33 7.05 -18.06 -5.03
N ILE A 34 8.27 -17.76 -5.46
CA ILE A 34 9.17 -18.75 -6.09
C ILE A 34 9.53 -19.86 -5.09
N ARG A 35 9.81 -19.51 -3.83
CA ARG A 35 10.25 -20.48 -2.82
C ARG A 35 9.19 -21.52 -2.47
N TYR A 36 7.92 -21.14 -2.48
CA TYR A 36 6.79 -22.00 -2.10
C TYR A 36 5.88 -22.34 -3.28
N ALA A 37 6.38 -22.21 -4.51
CA ALA A 37 5.62 -22.56 -5.71
C ALA A 37 5.21 -24.04 -5.68
N ASP A 38 3.92 -24.30 -5.92
CA ASP A 38 3.27 -25.62 -5.88
C ASP A 38 3.46 -26.41 -4.58
N ASP A 39 3.92 -25.75 -3.51
CA ASP A 39 4.13 -26.39 -2.22
C ASP A 39 2.80 -26.49 -1.47
N SER A 40 2.65 -27.53 -0.67
CA SER A 40 1.49 -27.76 0.20
C SER A 40 1.87 -27.78 1.67
N ARG A 41 3.17 -27.67 1.99
CA ARG A 41 3.70 -27.83 3.34
C ARG A 41 4.16 -26.49 3.94
N PRO A 42 4.12 -26.36 5.28
CA PRO A 42 4.75 -25.23 5.96
C PRO A 42 6.27 -25.32 5.83
N GLY A 43 6.93 -24.18 5.64
CA GLY A 43 8.38 -24.07 5.82
C GLY A 43 8.79 -24.06 7.29
N SER A 44 10.08 -24.08 7.58
CA SER A 44 10.59 -24.07 8.97
C SER A 44 10.17 -22.84 9.77
N VAL A 45 10.10 -21.67 9.10
CA VAL A 45 9.60 -20.42 9.69
C VAL A 45 8.11 -20.50 9.97
N ASP A 46 7.34 -21.08 9.04
CA ASP A 46 5.90 -21.27 9.20
C ASP A 46 5.63 -22.15 10.43
N THR A 47 6.28 -23.32 10.52
CA THR A 47 6.12 -24.22 11.68
C THR A 47 6.49 -23.52 12.99
N ARG A 48 7.61 -22.80 13.04
CA ARG A 48 8.05 -22.12 14.27
C ARG A 48 7.03 -21.08 14.72
N ILE A 49 6.51 -20.26 13.81
CA ILE A 49 5.55 -19.21 14.16
C ILE A 49 4.19 -19.84 14.51
N SER A 50 3.73 -20.83 13.74
CA SER A 50 2.48 -21.54 14.03
C SER A 50 2.48 -22.15 15.42
N THR A 51 3.56 -22.80 15.88
CA THR A 51 3.59 -23.37 17.24
C THR A 51 3.39 -22.37 18.39
N VAL A 52 3.68 -21.09 18.16
CA VAL A 52 3.45 -20.02 19.15
C VAL A 52 1.99 -19.54 19.14
N VAL A 53 1.33 -19.66 17.98
CA VAL A 53 -0.03 -19.17 17.74
C VAL A 53 -1.05 -20.32 17.79
N ASP A 54 -0.61 -21.56 17.84
CA ASP A 54 -1.44 -22.75 17.98
C ASP A 54 -2.22 -22.72 19.30
N GLY A 55 -3.44 -23.26 19.28
CA GLY A 55 -4.24 -23.42 20.49
C GLY A 55 -4.90 -22.13 21.00
N VAL A 56 -5.10 -21.12 20.14
CA VAL A 56 -5.87 -19.92 20.49
C VAL A 56 -7.30 -20.29 20.90
N THR A 57 -7.59 -20.12 22.20
CA THR A 57 -8.89 -20.38 22.83
C THR A 57 -9.71 -19.09 22.99
N PRO A 58 -11.01 -19.18 23.33
CA PRO A 58 -11.78 -18.01 23.75
C PRO A 58 -11.12 -17.28 24.94
N PRO A 59 -11.12 -15.93 24.98
CA PRO A 59 -11.84 -15.00 24.09
C PRO A 59 -11.10 -14.64 22.80
N TRP A 60 -9.80 -14.92 22.70
CA TRP A 60 -8.95 -14.54 21.57
C TRP A 60 -9.40 -15.15 20.25
N ARG A 61 -9.96 -16.35 20.29
CA ARG A 61 -10.58 -16.95 19.10
C ARG A 61 -11.73 -16.10 18.53
N HIS A 62 -12.53 -15.45 19.38
CA HIS A 62 -13.60 -14.55 18.93
C HIS A 62 -13.02 -13.27 18.34
N VAL A 63 -11.91 -12.76 18.87
CA VAL A 63 -11.20 -11.60 18.31
C VAL A 63 -10.65 -11.94 16.92
N ALA A 64 -10.05 -13.12 16.75
CA ALA A 64 -9.55 -13.57 15.46
C ALA A 64 -10.69 -13.70 14.43
N LEU A 65 -11.82 -14.31 14.80
CA LEU A 65 -13.01 -14.40 13.94
C LEU A 65 -13.58 -13.02 13.59
N ALA A 66 -13.63 -12.10 14.55
CA ALA A 66 -14.09 -10.74 14.30
C ALA A 66 -13.18 -10.01 13.31
N LEU A 67 -11.85 -10.15 13.45
CA LEU A 67 -10.90 -9.60 12.48
C LEU A 67 -11.05 -10.23 11.10
N ASP A 68 -11.13 -11.56 11.03
CA ASP A 68 -11.32 -12.31 9.79
C ASP A 68 -12.58 -11.85 9.03
N SER A 69 -13.70 -11.66 9.73
CA SER A 69 -14.95 -11.17 9.14
C SER A 69 -14.82 -9.81 8.44
N LEU A 70 -13.83 -8.97 8.80
CA LEU A 70 -13.57 -7.71 8.11
C LEU A 70 -12.97 -7.89 6.72
N GLY A 71 -12.25 -8.99 6.49
CA GLY A 71 -11.65 -9.32 5.20
C GLY A 71 -12.51 -10.25 4.34
N GLU A 72 -13.53 -10.90 4.92
CA GLU A 72 -14.55 -11.60 4.15
C GLU A 72 -15.27 -10.65 3.18
N PRO A 73 -15.83 -11.13 2.04
CA PRO A 73 -16.38 -10.27 1.00
C PRO A 73 -17.40 -9.23 1.50
N ALA A 74 -18.33 -9.63 2.37
CA ALA A 74 -19.35 -8.74 2.91
C ALA A 74 -18.77 -7.70 3.88
N GLY A 75 -17.86 -8.11 4.78
CA GLY A 75 -17.20 -7.20 5.70
C GLY A 75 -16.28 -6.23 4.98
N ALA A 76 -15.49 -6.71 4.00
CA ALA A 76 -14.59 -5.90 3.21
C ALA A 76 -15.35 -4.80 2.44
N VAL A 77 -16.44 -5.16 1.77
CA VAL A 77 -17.32 -4.20 1.08
C VAL A 77 -17.88 -3.18 2.07
N THR A 78 -18.38 -3.63 3.22
CA THR A 78 -18.94 -2.74 4.25
C THR A 78 -17.91 -1.72 4.74
N VAL A 79 -16.72 -2.18 5.11
CA VAL A 79 -15.66 -1.31 5.62
C VAL A 79 -15.16 -0.35 4.53
N VAL A 80 -15.03 -0.80 3.29
CA VAL A 80 -14.67 0.05 2.15
C VAL A 80 -15.73 1.13 1.93
N LEU A 81 -17.02 0.77 1.92
CA LEU A 81 -18.12 1.74 1.73
C LEU A 81 -18.18 2.77 2.85
N VAL A 82 -18.01 2.35 4.11
CA VAL A 82 -17.95 3.27 5.26
C VAL A 82 -16.76 4.23 5.11
N THR A 83 -15.59 3.71 4.75
CA THR A 83 -14.38 4.52 4.59
C THR A 83 -14.50 5.50 3.42
N VAL A 84 -15.00 5.04 2.28
CA VAL A 84 -15.28 5.87 1.09
C VAL A 84 -16.28 6.97 1.42
N THR A 85 -17.39 6.63 2.09
CA THR A 85 -18.38 7.59 2.53
C THR A 85 -17.76 8.65 3.44
N GLY A 86 -16.95 8.24 4.42
CA GLY A 86 -16.18 9.14 5.27
C GLY A 86 -15.25 10.06 4.47
N CYS A 87 -14.49 9.52 3.51
CA CYS A 87 -13.64 10.31 2.62
C CYS A 87 -14.44 11.37 1.83
N LEU A 88 -15.61 11.01 1.30
CA LEU A 88 -16.46 11.91 0.52
C LEU A 88 -17.11 12.99 1.41
N LEU A 89 -17.59 12.63 2.61
CA LEU A 89 -18.11 13.59 3.59
C LEU A 89 -17.03 14.59 4.03
N LEU A 90 -15.77 14.14 4.13
CA LEU A 90 -14.60 14.98 4.38
C LEU A 90 -14.11 15.75 3.14
N ARG A 91 -14.81 15.64 1.99
CA ARG A 91 -14.48 16.25 0.69
C ARG A 91 -13.09 15.87 0.18
N ARG A 92 -12.70 14.60 0.36
CA ARG A 92 -11.42 14.03 -0.07
C ARG A 92 -11.63 12.94 -1.14
N PRO A 93 -12.04 13.30 -2.38
CA PRO A 93 -12.34 12.33 -3.43
C PRO A 93 -11.12 11.50 -3.84
N ARG A 94 -9.91 12.07 -3.85
CA ARG A 94 -8.68 11.32 -4.15
C ARG A 94 -8.42 10.21 -3.13
N ALA A 95 -8.71 10.44 -1.85
CA ALA A 95 -8.60 9.42 -0.82
C ALA A 95 -9.66 8.32 -0.96
N ALA A 96 -10.90 8.68 -1.34
CA ALA A 96 -11.94 7.70 -1.65
C ALA A 96 -11.53 6.78 -2.81
N VAL A 97 -10.98 7.35 -3.89
CA VAL A 97 -10.44 6.58 -5.01
C VAL A 97 -9.28 5.69 -4.57
N LEU A 98 -8.35 6.21 -3.74
CA LEU A 98 -7.26 5.38 -3.22
C LEU A 98 -7.78 4.19 -2.39
N VAL A 99 -8.79 4.38 -1.55
CA VAL A 99 -9.36 3.28 -0.76
C VAL A 99 -9.83 2.15 -1.68
N VAL A 100 -10.62 2.48 -2.70
CA VAL A 100 -11.15 1.47 -3.65
C VAL A 100 -10.05 0.88 -4.51
N ALA A 101 -9.26 1.72 -5.17
CA ALA A 101 -8.23 1.27 -6.12
C ALA A 101 -7.06 0.57 -5.40
N GLY A 102 -6.67 1.03 -4.21
CA GLY A 102 -5.58 0.47 -3.43
C GLY A 102 -5.91 -0.90 -2.85
N THR A 103 -7.07 -1.02 -2.20
CA THR A 103 -7.54 -2.32 -1.68
C THR A 103 -7.85 -3.29 -2.83
N GLY A 104 -8.51 -2.82 -3.89
CA GLY A 104 -8.80 -3.61 -5.09
C GLY A 104 -7.54 -4.11 -5.80
N ALA A 105 -6.52 -3.26 -5.96
CA ALA A 105 -5.24 -3.68 -6.54
C ALA A 105 -4.54 -4.72 -5.65
N ALA A 106 -4.48 -4.50 -4.33
CA ALA A 106 -3.84 -5.42 -3.40
C ALA A 106 -4.50 -6.80 -3.40
N VAL A 107 -5.83 -6.86 -3.28
CA VAL A 107 -6.59 -8.13 -3.29
C VAL A 107 -6.57 -8.77 -4.67
N GLY A 108 -6.76 -7.98 -5.74
CA GLY A 108 -6.73 -8.47 -7.12
C GLY A 108 -5.39 -9.12 -7.47
N THR A 109 -4.28 -8.46 -7.15
CA THR A 109 -2.94 -9.03 -7.36
C THR A 109 -2.70 -10.26 -6.49
N ALA A 110 -3.14 -10.26 -5.23
CA ALA A 110 -3.04 -11.45 -4.38
C ALA A 110 -3.81 -12.64 -4.99
N THR A 111 -5.01 -12.42 -5.50
CA THR A 111 -5.81 -13.45 -6.17
C THR A 111 -5.14 -13.97 -7.45
N LEU A 112 -4.55 -13.09 -8.26
CA LEU A 112 -3.81 -13.51 -9.45
C LEU A 112 -2.56 -14.32 -9.10
N LEU A 113 -1.81 -13.87 -8.09
CA LEU A 113 -0.61 -14.56 -7.63
C LEU A 113 -0.90 -15.95 -7.05
N LYS A 114 -2.06 -16.14 -6.41
CA LYS A 114 -2.50 -17.46 -5.94
C LYS A 114 -2.49 -18.50 -7.05
N SER A 115 -3.07 -18.19 -8.20
CA SER A 115 -3.11 -19.10 -9.34
C SER A 115 -1.75 -19.32 -9.99
N LEU A 116 -0.84 -18.34 -9.90
CA LEU A 116 0.50 -18.43 -10.47
C LEU A 116 1.48 -19.20 -9.58
N VAL A 117 1.35 -19.03 -8.27
CA VAL A 117 2.24 -19.67 -7.29
C VAL A 117 1.78 -21.09 -6.98
N GLY A 118 0.47 -21.36 -6.99
CA GLY A 118 -0.03 -22.73 -6.79
C GLY A 118 0.16 -23.28 -5.38
N ARG A 119 0.60 -22.47 -4.41
CA ARG A 119 0.76 -22.92 -3.02
C ARG A 119 -0.59 -23.24 -2.41
N THR A 120 -0.69 -24.39 -1.73
CA THR A 120 -1.95 -24.87 -1.14
C THR A 120 -1.88 -25.09 0.37
N ILE A 121 -3.05 -25.03 1.00
CA ILE A 121 -3.31 -25.37 2.41
C ILE A 121 -4.65 -26.11 2.50
N HIS A 122 -4.88 -26.89 3.55
CA HIS A 122 -6.13 -27.61 3.81
C HIS A 122 -6.68 -28.33 2.55
N ASP A 123 -5.97 -29.35 2.09
CA ASP A 123 -6.41 -30.23 1.00
C ASP A 123 -6.69 -29.52 -0.33
N GLY A 124 -5.84 -28.54 -0.67
CA GLY A 124 -5.78 -27.97 -2.03
C GLY A 124 -6.27 -26.51 -2.18
N ASN A 125 -6.60 -25.82 -1.09
CA ASN A 125 -7.01 -24.42 -1.15
C ASN A 125 -5.81 -23.50 -1.40
N LEU A 126 -5.90 -22.60 -2.39
CA LEU A 126 -4.81 -21.67 -2.72
C LEU A 126 -4.55 -20.66 -1.60
N SER A 127 -3.32 -20.67 -1.08
CA SER A 127 -2.97 -19.97 0.16
C SER A 127 -2.10 -18.72 -0.06
N TYR A 128 -1.10 -18.78 -0.94
CA TYR A 128 -0.13 -17.69 -1.09
C TYR A 128 -0.46 -16.73 -2.25
N PRO A 129 -0.43 -15.39 -2.04
CA PRO A 129 -0.35 -14.68 -0.77
C PRO A 129 -1.73 -14.49 -0.11
N SER A 130 -1.75 -14.14 1.19
CA SER A 130 -2.99 -13.90 1.95
C SER A 130 -3.74 -12.64 1.48
N GLY A 131 -4.96 -12.82 0.97
CA GLY A 131 -5.83 -11.73 0.52
C GLY A 131 -6.38 -10.87 1.67
N HIS A 132 -6.78 -11.48 2.79
CA HIS A 132 -7.26 -10.77 3.99
C HIS A 132 -6.19 -9.82 4.55
N THR A 133 -4.95 -10.32 4.65
CA THR A 133 -3.81 -9.51 5.12
C THR A 133 -3.50 -8.37 4.15
N ALA A 134 -3.52 -8.65 2.84
CA ALA A 134 -3.33 -7.63 1.81
C ALA A 134 -4.42 -6.54 1.87
N PHE A 135 -5.68 -6.94 2.03
CA PHE A 135 -6.83 -6.04 2.14
C PHE A 135 -6.69 -5.08 3.32
N LEU A 136 -6.56 -5.61 4.55
CA LEU A 136 -6.59 -4.77 5.74
C LEU A 136 -5.36 -3.86 5.81
N THR A 137 -4.20 -4.34 5.37
CA THR A 137 -2.99 -3.52 5.26
C THR A 137 -3.19 -2.37 4.27
N ALA A 138 -3.71 -2.65 3.07
CA ALA A 138 -3.92 -1.63 2.05
C ALA A 138 -4.93 -0.57 2.50
N LEU A 139 -6.00 -1.00 3.16
CA LEU A 139 -6.99 -0.10 3.75
C LEU A 139 -6.35 0.79 4.82
N ALA A 140 -5.59 0.22 5.75
CA ALA A 140 -4.90 0.95 6.81
C ALA A 140 -3.90 1.97 6.26
N LEU A 141 -3.14 1.60 5.21
CA LEU A 141 -2.25 2.52 4.49
C LEU A 141 -3.01 3.69 3.87
N ALA A 142 -4.13 3.42 3.19
CA ALA A 142 -4.95 4.46 2.56
C ALA A 142 -5.52 5.44 3.60
N VAL A 143 -6.03 4.92 4.72
CA VAL A 143 -6.54 5.74 5.83
C VAL A 143 -5.40 6.54 6.50
N ALA A 144 -4.25 5.93 6.74
CA ALA A 144 -3.11 6.60 7.36
C ALA A 144 -2.55 7.74 6.49
N LEU A 145 -2.53 7.57 5.17
CA LEU A 145 -2.18 8.63 4.22
C LEU A 145 -3.18 9.79 4.28
N LEU A 146 -4.48 9.48 4.31
CA LEU A 146 -5.53 10.49 4.49
C LEU A 146 -5.36 11.27 5.81
N VAL A 147 -5.14 10.56 6.93
CA VAL A 147 -4.96 11.19 8.25
C VAL A 147 -3.71 12.05 8.27
N THR A 148 -2.61 11.57 7.70
CA THR A 148 -1.35 12.31 7.57
C THR A 148 -1.55 13.65 6.87
N ASP A 149 -2.27 13.66 5.74
CA ASP A 149 -2.58 14.90 5.02
C ASP A 149 -3.58 15.78 5.80
N ARG A 150 -4.64 15.21 6.38
CA ARG A 150 -5.67 15.96 7.12
C ARG A 150 -5.12 16.70 8.34
N LEU A 151 -4.21 16.06 9.06
CA LEU A 151 -3.55 16.62 10.24
C LEU A 151 -2.28 17.40 9.90
N ARG A 152 -1.90 17.46 8.61
CA ARG A 152 -0.71 18.13 8.11
C ARG A 152 0.55 17.68 8.86
N LEU A 153 0.64 16.38 9.12
CA LEU A 153 1.76 15.82 9.89
C LEU A 153 3.08 16.06 9.14
N GLY A 154 4.12 16.39 9.89
CA GLY A 154 5.48 16.49 9.35
C GLY A 154 5.97 15.14 8.78
N ARG A 155 7.03 15.17 7.99
CA ARG A 155 7.57 13.99 7.29
C ARG A 155 7.76 12.78 8.21
N THR A 156 8.37 12.99 9.37
CA THR A 156 8.68 11.91 10.33
C THR A 156 7.40 11.34 10.95
N ALA A 157 6.54 12.20 11.51
CA ALA A 157 5.29 11.77 12.14
C ALA A 157 4.34 11.07 11.14
N GLY A 158 4.23 11.59 9.91
CA GLY A 158 3.47 10.96 8.85
C GLY A 158 4.02 9.60 8.44
N ALA A 159 5.34 9.48 8.26
CA ALA A 159 5.97 8.20 7.94
C ALA A 159 5.77 7.18 9.08
N SER A 160 5.95 7.59 10.34
CA SER A 160 5.71 6.74 11.50
C SER A 160 4.26 6.27 11.59
N LEU A 161 3.29 7.15 11.33
CA LEU A 161 1.88 6.77 11.30
C LEU A 161 1.58 5.76 10.19
N VAL A 162 2.05 6.00 8.97
CA VAL A 162 1.81 5.12 7.82
C VAL A 162 2.44 3.74 8.03
N LEU A 163 3.70 3.70 8.48
CA LEU A 163 4.41 2.45 8.75
C LEU A 163 3.80 1.72 9.96
N GLY A 164 3.48 2.44 11.02
CA GLY A 164 2.84 1.88 12.21
C GLY A 164 1.46 1.30 11.91
N ALA A 165 0.63 2.02 11.15
CA ALA A 165 -0.69 1.53 10.75
C ALA A 165 -0.59 0.27 9.88
N ALA A 166 0.34 0.24 8.93
CA ALA A 166 0.58 -0.94 8.09
C ALA A 166 1.07 -2.14 8.91
N LEU A 167 1.99 -1.91 9.86
CA LEU A 167 2.51 -2.95 10.75
C LEU A 167 1.40 -3.51 11.64
N VAL A 168 0.64 -2.64 12.31
CA VAL A 168 -0.43 -3.07 13.24
C VAL A 168 -1.53 -3.80 12.49
N ALA A 169 -2.01 -3.26 11.36
CA ALA A 169 -3.07 -3.89 10.58
C ALA A 169 -2.62 -5.23 9.98
N GLY A 170 -1.43 -5.27 9.38
CA GLY A 170 -0.85 -6.48 8.81
C GLY A 170 -0.59 -7.55 9.88
N ALA A 171 -0.05 -7.18 11.03
CA ALA A 171 0.21 -8.09 12.13
C ALA A 171 -1.09 -8.60 12.77
N ALA A 172 -2.09 -7.74 12.98
CA ALA A 172 -3.37 -8.14 13.59
C ALA A 172 -4.15 -9.10 12.68
N MET A 173 -4.32 -8.75 11.41
CA MET A 173 -5.00 -9.64 10.45
C MET A 173 -4.17 -10.91 10.22
N GLY A 174 -2.86 -10.76 10.09
CA GLY A 174 -1.95 -11.88 9.90
C GLY A 174 -1.99 -12.89 11.05
N TRP A 175 -1.95 -12.39 12.28
CA TRP A 175 -2.16 -13.22 13.47
C TRP A 175 -3.51 -13.92 13.42
N ALA A 176 -4.59 -13.22 13.09
CA ALA A 176 -5.92 -13.84 12.99
C ALA A 176 -5.95 -14.97 11.95
N GLN A 177 -5.38 -14.77 10.76
CA GLN A 177 -5.34 -15.79 9.71
C GLN A 177 -4.50 -17.02 10.10
N VAL A 178 -3.37 -16.82 10.78
CA VAL A 178 -2.53 -17.93 11.28
C VAL A 178 -3.21 -18.65 12.45
N ALA A 179 -3.79 -17.91 13.40
CA ALA A 179 -4.49 -18.46 14.56
C ALA A 179 -5.74 -19.27 14.20
N LEU A 180 -6.41 -18.89 13.10
CA LEU A 180 -7.54 -19.63 12.54
C LEU A 180 -7.10 -20.79 11.64
N GLY A 181 -5.79 -20.95 11.43
CA GLY A 181 -5.21 -21.95 10.53
C GLY A 181 -5.39 -21.64 9.03
N ALA A 182 -6.04 -20.53 8.67
CA ALA A 182 -6.41 -20.21 7.29
C ALA A 182 -5.21 -20.00 6.35
N HIS A 183 -4.06 -19.60 6.89
CA HIS A 183 -2.86 -19.30 6.12
C HIS A 183 -1.58 -19.66 6.87
N TYR A 184 -0.53 -19.97 6.10
CA TYR A 184 0.83 -20.03 6.66
C TYR A 184 1.35 -18.62 7.00
N PRO A 185 2.20 -18.47 8.02
CA PRO A 185 2.83 -17.19 8.37
C PRO A 185 3.52 -16.47 7.19
N THR A 186 4.14 -17.21 6.28
CA THR A 186 4.74 -16.65 5.06
C THR A 186 3.70 -16.17 4.03
N ASP A 187 2.50 -16.75 3.98
CA ASP A 187 1.40 -16.27 3.12
C ASP A 187 0.89 -14.91 3.60
N VAL A 188 0.78 -14.76 4.91
CA VAL A 188 0.45 -13.50 5.58
C VAL A 188 1.49 -12.44 5.29
N LEU A 189 2.78 -12.78 5.42
CA LEU A 189 3.88 -11.86 5.08
C LEU A 189 3.82 -11.44 3.61
N GLY A 190 3.55 -12.38 2.69
CA GLY A 190 3.34 -12.07 1.27
C GLY A 190 2.17 -11.11 1.04
N GLY A 191 1.05 -11.30 1.75
CA GLY A 191 -0.10 -10.39 1.69
C GLY A 191 0.23 -8.98 2.19
N TRP A 192 0.93 -8.89 3.33
CA TRP A 192 1.40 -7.62 3.89
C TRP A 192 2.30 -6.86 2.91
N CYS A 193 3.28 -7.55 2.32
CA CYS A 193 4.19 -6.96 1.34
C CYS A 193 3.49 -6.58 0.02
N THR A 194 2.50 -7.35 -0.42
CA THR A 194 1.69 -7.00 -1.60
C THR A 194 1.00 -5.65 -1.42
N ALA A 195 0.43 -5.40 -0.24
CA ALA A 195 -0.19 -4.11 0.07
C ALA A 195 0.83 -2.95 0.18
N LEU A 196 1.99 -3.19 0.79
CA LEU A 196 3.09 -2.22 0.88
C LEU A 196 3.66 -1.84 -0.49
N ALA A 197 3.66 -2.77 -1.45
CA ALA A 197 4.07 -2.51 -2.82
C ALA A 197 3.01 -1.69 -3.59
N LEU A 198 1.76 -2.13 -3.55
CA LEU A 198 0.72 -1.60 -4.45
C LEU A 198 0.07 -0.32 -3.93
N THR A 199 -0.13 -0.16 -2.62
CA THR A 199 -0.86 1.01 -2.10
C THR A 199 -0.13 2.32 -2.39
N PRO A 200 1.19 2.47 -2.13
CA PRO A 200 1.91 3.68 -2.49
C PRO A 200 1.98 3.92 -4.01
N ALA A 201 2.11 2.86 -4.82
CA ALA A 201 2.12 2.96 -6.27
C ALA A 201 0.76 3.48 -6.80
N THR A 202 -0.34 2.94 -6.27
CA THR A 202 -1.70 3.40 -6.59
C THR A 202 -1.93 4.83 -6.13
N ALA A 203 -1.47 5.21 -4.93
CA ALA A 203 -1.58 6.59 -4.44
C ALA A 203 -0.85 7.58 -5.35
N TRP A 204 0.36 7.22 -5.81
CA TRP A 204 1.09 8.02 -6.78
C TRP A 204 0.36 8.13 -8.12
N LEU A 205 -0.23 7.03 -8.61
CA LEU A 205 -0.99 7.02 -9.85
C LEU A 205 -2.25 7.88 -9.75
N VAL A 206 -2.99 7.80 -8.63
CA VAL A 206 -4.18 8.62 -8.35
C VAL A 206 -3.83 10.11 -8.37
N ASP A 207 -2.74 10.50 -7.73
CA ASP A 207 -2.29 11.90 -7.77
C ASP A 207 -1.91 12.33 -9.19
N ARG A 208 -1.16 11.49 -9.91
CA ARG A 208 -0.70 11.79 -11.27
C ARG A 208 -1.86 11.93 -12.26
N THR A 209 -2.90 11.08 -12.15
CA THR A 209 -4.09 11.17 -13.00
C THR A 209 -4.92 12.38 -12.65
N ALA A 210 -5.14 12.65 -11.37
CA ALA A 210 -5.89 13.82 -10.93
C ALA A 210 -5.23 15.14 -11.37
N ASP A 211 -3.90 15.26 -11.23
CA ASP A 211 -3.16 16.47 -11.61
C ASP A 211 -3.21 16.72 -13.13
N ARG A 212 -3.14 15.64 -13.94
CA ARG A 212 -3.31 15.70 -15.41
C ARG A 212 -4.70 16.17 -15.81
N LEU A 213 -5.75 15.66 -15.16
CA LEU A 213 -7.13 16.06 -15.44
C LEU A 213 -7.42 17.52 -15.09
N THR A 214 -6.70 18.07 -14.10
CA THR A 214 -6.78 19.50 -13.74
C THR A 214 -5.86 20.41 -14.56
N GLY A 215 -5.13 19.89 -15.57
CA GLY A 215 -4.29 20.69 -16.46
C GLY A 215 -2.99 21.23 -15.84
N ARG A 216 -2.50 20.66 -14.73
CA ARG A 216 -1.30 21.15 -14.05
C ARG A 216 -0.03 20.45 -14.61
N PRO A 217 0.94 21.17 -15.21
CA PRO A 217 2.15 20.55 -15.73
C PRO A 217 3.05 19.99 -14.61
N ASP A 218 3.68 18.84 -14.89
CA ASP A 218 4.69 18.21 -14.02
C ASP A 218 5.85 19.22 -13.80
N HIS A 219 6.03 19.75 -12.58
CA HIS A 219 7.07 20.73 -12.24
C HIS A 219 8.52 20.25 -12.52
N ARG A 220 8.71 19.00 -12.95
CA ARG A 220 10.01 18.45 -13.36
C ARG A 220 10.52 18.97 -14.71
N THR A 221 9.66 19.55 -15.55
CA THR A 221 10.07 19.97 -16.90
C THR A 221 10.35 21.48 -17.02
N ALA A 222 9.87 22.31 -16.07
CA ALA A 222 10.09 23.75 -16.12
C ALA A 222 11.52 24.15 -15.75
N ASP A 223 12.21 23.38 -14.89
CA ASP A 223 13.55 23.73 -14.40
C ASP A 223 14.67 23.41 -15.40
N ARG A 224 14.40 22.57 -16.42
CA ARG A 224 15.39 22.23 -17.46
C ARG A 224 15.40 23.19 -18.65
N THR A 225 14.34 23.97 -18.84
CA THR A 225 14.21 24.84 -20.02
C THR A 225 14.72 26.26 -19.74
N THR A 226 14.69 26.71 -18.48
CA THR A 226 15.11 28.08 -18.12
C THR A 226 16.61 28.21 -17.83
N GLY A 227 17.32 27.10 -17.62
CA GLY A 227 18.76 27.11 -17.33
C GLY A 227 19.70 27.04 -18.54
N ARG A 228 19.18 26.95 -19.77
CA ARG A 228 20.01 26.79 -20.98
C ARG A 228 20.17 28.08 -21.80
N THR A 229 19.46 29.17 -21.46
CA THR A 229 19.37 30.35 -22.33
C THR A 229 20.15 31.58 -21.87
N THR A 230 20.95 31.52 -20.79
CA THR A 230 21.63 32.72 -20.25
C THR A 230 23.14 32.77 -20.41
N ASP A 231 23.79 31.85 -21.14
CA ASP A 231 25.27 31.76 -21.13
C ASP A 231 25.98 32.03 -22.47
N THR A 232 25.29 32.63 -23.45
CA THR A 232 25.94 33.02 -24.73
C THR A 232 25.46 34.37 -25.21
N THR A 233 25.77 35.46 -24.49
CA THR A 233 25.76 36.84 -25.07
C THR A 233 26.43 37.89 -24.17
N VAL A 234 27.63 37.67 -23.64
CA VAL A 234 28.44 38.79 -23.11
C VAL A 234 29.94 38.55 -23.40
N GLU A 235 30.33 38.56 -24.67
CA GLU A 235 31.76 38.75 -25.01
C GLU A 235 31.94 39.43 -26.37
N ALA A 236 31.25 40.55 -26.57
CA ALA A 236 31.53 41.45 -27.68
C ALA A 236 31.44 42.90 -27.22
N GLY A 237 32.59 43.57 -27.15
CA GLY A 237 32.65 45.04 -27.13
C GLY A 237 33.25 45.66 -25.88
N ARG A 238 34.57 45.54 -25.70
CA ARG A 238 35.34 46.59 -25.01
C ARG A 238 36.80 46.57 -25.43
N GLY A 239 37.23 47.58 -26.18
CA GLY A 239 38.66 47.81 -26.37
C GLY A 239 39.10 48.61 -27.60
N GLU A 240 38.42 49.68 -27.99
CA GLU A 240 39.01 50.67 -28.91
C GLU A 240 38.59 52.07 -28.49
N ARG A 241 39.55 52.85 -27.94
CA ARG A 241 39.90 54.23 -28.33
C ARG A 241 40.61 55.00 -27.19
N ARG A 242 41.78 55.53 -27.59
CA ARG A 242 42.61 56.61 -27.04
C ARG A 242 43.57 56.26 -25.92
#